data_AF-A0A418GBH8-F1
#
_entry.id   AF-A0A418GBH8-F1
#
_cell.length_a   1.000
_cell.length_b   1.000
_cell.length_c   1.000
_cell.angle_alpha   90.00
_cell.angle_beta   90.00
_cell.angle_gamma   90.00
#
_symmetry.space_group_name_H-M   'P 1'
#
loop_
_entity.id
_entity.type
_entity.pdbx_description
1 polymer ?
#
loop_
_entity_poly.entity_id
_entity_poly.type
_entity_poly.pdbx_seq_one_letter_code
_entity_poly.pdbx_strand_id
1 'polypeptide(L)' 'MGQEKLYIEKELSWLSFNERVLQEAADKSNPLIERMRFLGIYSNNLDEFY' A
#
# COMPACT_ATOMS: atom_id res chain seq x y z
N MET A 1 27.18 5.37 -19.66
CA MET A 1 26.22 6.05 -18.76
C MET A 1 25.73 4.99 -17.79
N GLY A 2 26.29 4.97 -16.57
CA GLY A 2 25.96 3.96 -15.58
C GLY A 2 24.52 4.13 -15.12
N GLN A 3 23.75 3.03 -15.11
CA GLN A 3 22.43 3.04 -14.49
C GLN A 3 22.62 3.17 -12.99
N GLU A 4 22.45 4.39 -12.49
CA GLU A 4 22.32 4.66 -11.06
C GLU A 4 21.01 3.96 -10.61
N LYS A 5 21.14 2.89 -9.83
CA LYS A 5 19.99 2.27 -9.18
C LYS A 5 19.37 3.31 -8.26
N LEU A 6 18.18 3.79 -8.60
CA LEU A 6 17.35 4.60 -7.70
C LEU A 6 17.05 3.74 -6.46
N TYR A 7 17.78 4.00 -5.38
CA TYR A 7 17.53 3.38 -4.09
C TYR A 7 16.45 4.21 -3.40
N ILE A 8 15.29 3.60 -3.19
CA ILE A 8 14.22 4.17 -2.38
C ILE A 8 14.38 3.59 -0.97
N GLU A 9 14.25 4.43 0.06
CA GLU A 9 14.29 3.97 1.44
C GLU A 9 13.23 2.89 1.67
N LYS A 10 13.58 1.87 2.46
CA LYS A 10 12.70 0.72 2.70
C LYS A 10 11.36 1.15 3.30
N GLU A 11 11.37 2.10 4.23
CA GLU A 11 10.17 2.62 4.88
C GLU A 11 9.28 3.37 3.89
N LEU A 12 9.86 4.21 3.03
CA LEU A 12 9.12 4.87 1.95
C LEU A 12 8.50 3.87 0.98
N SER A 13 9.23 2.82 0.61
CA SER A 13 8.72 1.76 -0.26
C SER A 13 7.53 1.01 0.36
N TRP A 14 7.62 0.78 1.68
CA TRP A 14 6.56 0.14 2.44
C TRP A 14 5.32 1.03 2.57
N LEU A 15 5.49 2.33 2.83
CA LEU A 15 4.40 3.31 2.87
C LEU A 15 3.72 3.46 1.50
N SER A 16 4.47 3.50 0.40
CA SER A 16 3.91 3.53 -0.96
C SER A 16 3.11 2.27 -1.29
N PHE A 17 3.55 1.10 -0.82
CA PHE A 17 2.76 -0.12 -0.94
C PHE A 17 1.45 0.00 -0.16
N ASN A 18 1.48 0.49 1.08
CA ASN A 18 0.27 0.61 1.90
C ASN A 18 -0.70 1.66 1.34
N GLU A 19 -0.20 2.73 0.73
CA GLU A 19 -1.01 3.68 -0.03
C GLU A 19 -1.77 3.00 -1.18
N ARG A 20 -1.13 2.08 -1.91
CA ARG A 20 -1.78 1.34 -2.99
C ARG A 20 -2.93 0.46 -2.48
N VAL A 21 -2.79 -0.14 -1.30
CA VAL A 21 -3.85 -0.90 -0.63
C VAL A 21 -5.05 0.01 -0.32
N LEU A 22 -4.79 1.22 0.16
CA LEU A 22 -5.85 2.21 0.44
C LEU A 22 -6.57 2.66 -0.84
N GLN A 23 -5.86 2.79 -1.96
CA GLN A 23 -6.46 3.09 -3.27
C GLN A 23 -7.44 1.97 -3.70
N GLU A 24 -7.10 0.70 -3.49
CA GLU A 24 -8.00 -0.42 -3.78
C GLU A 24 -9.25 -0.43 -2.90
N ALA A 25 -9.14 0.01 -1.64
CA ALA A 25 -10.30 0.22 -0.77
C ALA A 25 -11.21 1.36 -1.26
N ALA A 26 -10.64 2.39 -1.87
CA ALA A 26 -11.36 3.55 -2.38
C ALA A 26 -12.01 3.32 -3.75
N ASP A 27 -11.52 2.39 -4.55
CA ASP A 27 -12.05 2.10 -5.88
C ASP A 27 -13.48 1.54 -5.81
N LYS A 28 -14.42 2.24 -6.47
CA LYS A 28 -15.84 1.86 -6.53
C LYS A 28 -16.11 0.73 -7.54
N SER A 29 -15.15 0.41 -8.40
CA SER A 29 -15.23 -0.74 -9.31
C SER A 29 -15.06 -2.07 -8.57
N ASN A 30 -14.37 -2.05 -7.42
CA ASN A 30 -14.25 -3.20 -6.54
C ASN A 30 -15.57 -3.46 -5.77
N PRO A 31 -16.01 -4.73 -5.64
CA PRO A 31 -17.11 -5.11 -4.77
C PRO A 31 -16.93 -4.57 -3.34
N LEU A 32 -18.03 -4.19 -2.69
CA LEU A 32 -18.00 -3.59 -1.34
C LEU A 32 -17.25 -4.44 -0.32
N ILE A 33 -17.40 -5.78 -0.41
CA ILE A 33 -16.72 -6.71 0.49
C ILE A 33 -15.20 -6.71 0.30
N GLU A 34 -14.70 -6.53 -0.92
CA GLU A 34 -13.27 -6.49 -1.21
C GLU A 34 -12.65 -5.20 -0.70
N ARG A 35 -13.36 -4.07 -0.87
CA ARG A 35 -12.97 -2.78 -0.30
C ARG A 35 -12.83 -2.84 1.23
N MET A 36 -13.74 -3.53 1.91
CA MET A 36 -13.62 -3.80 3.35
C MET A 36 -12.40 -4.66 3.70
N ARG A 37 -12.06 -5.67 2.88
CA ARG A 37 -10.83 -6.47 3.10
C ARG A 37 -9.58 -5.61 2.93
N PHE A 38 -9.53 -4.74 1.93
CA PHE A 38 -8.40 -3.82 1.74
C PHE A 38 -8.23 -2.87 2.93
N LEU A 39 -9.32 -2.38 3.54
CA LEU A 39 -9.23 -1.61 4.79
C LEU A 39 -8.64 -2.42 5.94
N GLY A 40 -9.02 -3.70 6.07
CA GLY A 40 -8.45 -4.61 7.06
C GLY A 40 -6.95 -4.85 6.84
N ILE A 41 -6.53 -5.06 5.59
CA ILE A 41 -5.13 -5.21 5.21
C ILE A 41 -4.35 -3.93 5.50
N TYR A 42 -4.89 -2.77 5.11
CA TYR A 42 -4.26 -1.47 5.38
C TYR A 42 -4.02 -1.26 6.88
N SER A 43 -5.02 -1.54 7.71
CA SER A 43 -4.92 -1.43 9.18
C SER A 43 -3.85 -2.36 9.73
N ASN A 44 -3.86 -3.63 9.33
CA ASN A 44 -2.90 -4.62 9.83
C ASN A 44 -1.47 -4.28 9.40
N ASN A 45 -1.27 -3.87 8.15
CA ASN A 45 0.00 -3.36 7.68
C ASN A 45 0.44 -2.19 8.57
N LEU A 46 -0.42 -1.20 8.79
CA LEU A 46 -0.07 0.00 9.55
C LEU A 46 0.37 -0.36 10.98
N ASP A 47 -0.30 -1.32 11.62
CA ASP A 47 0.07 -1.86 12.92
C ASP A 47 1.44 -2.58 12.90
N GLU A 48 1.83 -3.22 11.79
CA GLU A 48 3.16 -3.85 11.63
C GLU A 48 4.29 -2.84 11.38
N PHE A 49 3.96 -1.64 10.88
CA PHE A 49 4.95 -0.61 10.58
C PHE A 49 5.40 0.19 11.81
N TYR A 50 4.51 0.35 12.80
CA TYR A 50 4.76 1.09 14.04
C TYR A 50 5.15 0.15 15.20
#